data_AF-A0A2T4VMJ5-F1
#
_entry.id   AF-A0A2T4VMJ5-F1
#
_cell.length_a   1.000
_cell.length_b   1.000
_cell.length_c   1.000
_cell.angle_alpha   90.00
_cell.angle_beta   90.00
_cell.angle_gamma   90.00
#
_symmetry.space_group_name_H-M   'P 1'
#
loop_
_entity.id
_entity.type
_entity.pdbx_description
1 polymer ?
#
loop_
_entity_poly.entity_id
_entity_poly.type
_entity_poly.pdbx_seq_one_letter_code
_entity_poly.pdbx_strand_id
1 'polypeptide(L)'
;MPPRVPSRWEGTVHSADVGDQKYSTAAWLPQEPRRVEQFELHLPRPVRGLELQYMCHLQDIGDSPWLNAGTPCGTTGESRRMEAFAFRLAGPAARDYTVRYWCLVEGAQTPSGPYADGELCGTKGESRALLGMKVELVKRPAPPRR
;
A
#
# COMPACT_ATOMS: atom_id res chain seq x y z
N MET A 1 -20.45 12.42 6.28
CA MET A 1 -19.30 11.60 5.86
C MET A 1 -18.32 12.54 5.16
N PRO A 2 -17.03 12.63 5.54
CA PRO A 2 -16.09 13.44 4.78
C PRO A 2 -16.05 12.93 3.33
N PRO A 3 -15.95 13.82 2.33
CA PRO A 3 -15.88 13.39 0.94
C PRO A 3 -14.67 12.47 0.78
N ARG A 4 -14.92 11.22 0.38
CA ARG A 4 -13.87 10.34 -0.12
C ARG A 4 -13.39 11.00 -1.40
N VAL A 5 -12.18 11.55 -1.39
CA VAL A 5 -11.47 11.77 -2.66
C VAL A 5 -11.14 10.36 -3.12
N PRO A 6 -11.72 9.81 -4.21
CA PRO A 6 -11.19 8.57 -4.76
C PRO A 6 -9.78 8.89 -5.26
N SER A 7 -8.79 8.67 -4.41
CA SER A 7 -7.39 8.80 -4.77
C SER A 7 -7.09 7.62 -5.68
N ARG A 8 -7.20 7.88 -6.99
CA ARG A 8 -6.60 7.03 -8.02
C ARG A 8 -5.11 6.98 -7.73
N TRP A 9 -4.56 5.78 -7.58
CA TRP A 9 -3.13 5.54 -7.43
C TRP A 9 -2.58 5.07 -8.76
N GLU A 10 -1.35 5.49 -9.07
CA GLU A 10 -0.61 5.00 -10.23
C GLU A 10 0.66 4.28 -9.79
N GLY A 11 1.08 3.31 -10.59
CA GLY A 11 2.27 2.53 -10.28
C GLY A 11 2.30 1.16 -10.93
N THR A 12 3.15 0.30 -10.41
CA THR A 12 3.38 -1.06 -10.88
C THR A 12 3.18 -2.06 -9.75
N VAL A 13 2.63 -3.24 -10.06
CA VAL A 13 2.73 -4.41 -9.16
C VAL A 13 3.33 -5.55 -9.97
N HIS A 14 4.39 -6.13 -9.42
CA HIS A 14 4.93 -7.39 -9.90
C HIS A 14 4.20 -8.53 -9.20
N SER A 15 3.42 -9.28 -9.97
CA SER A 15 2.78 -10.50 -9.50
C SER A 15 3.56 -11.71 -9.99
N ALA A 16 3.68 -12.72 -9.14
CA ALA A 16 4.24 -14.01 -9.52
C ALA A 16 3.56 -14.53 -10.81
N ASP A 17 4.37 -15.07 -11.73
CA ASP A 17 3.96 -15.68 -12.99
C ASP A 17 3.27 -14.76 -14.02
N VAL A 18 3.06 -13.47 -13.71
CA VAL A 18 2.49 -12.47 -14.62
C VAL A 18 3.51 -11.39 -14.99
N GLY A 19 4.38 -11.02 -14.05
CA GLY A 19 5.29 -9.91 -14.21
C GLY A 19 4.67 -8.56 -13.85
N ASP A 20 5.25 -7.49 -14.39
CA ASP A 20 4.88 -6.11 -14.09
C ASP A 20 3.53 -5.74 -14.71
N GLN A 21 2.60 -5.30 -13.87
CA GLN A 21 1.32 -4.76 -14.29
C GLN A 21 1.24 -3.30 -13.88
N LYS A 22 0.93 -2.41 -14.84
CA LYS A 22 0.70 -0.98 -14.58
C LYS A 22 -0.75 -0.75 -14.16
N TYR A 23 -0.94 0.10 -13.16
CA TYR A 23 -2.27 0.43 -12.67
C TYR A 23 -2.49 1.93 -12.57
N SER A 24 -3.75 2.32 -12.74
CA SER A 24 -4.27 3.66 -12.47
C SER A 24 -5.68 3.51 -11.92
N THR A 25 -5.82 3.20 -10.62
CA THR A 25 -7.11 2.80 -10.04
C THR A 25 -7.25 3.14 -8.56
N ALA A 26 -8.50 3.14 -8.07
CA ALA A 26 -8.84 3.13 -6.64
C ALA A 26 -9.32 1.73 -6.18
N ALA A 27 -9.17 0.72 -7.04
CA ALA A 27 -9.52 -0.67 -6.79
C ALA A 27 -8.39 -1.45 -6.12
N TRP A 28 -8.64 -2.74 -5.89
CA TRP A 28 -7.65 -3.71 -5.43
C TRP A 28 -6.54 -3.93 -6.46
N LEU A 29 -5.33 -4.16 -5.95
CA LEU A 29 -4.11 -4.43 -6.70
C LEU A 29 -3.42 -5.70 -6.17
N PRO A 30 -3.08 -6.68 -7.03
CA PRO A 30 -3.56 -6.82 -8.42
C PRO A 30 -5.09 -6.97 -8.49
N GLN A 31 -5.68 -6.79 -9.68
CA GLN A 31 -7.15 -6.91 -9.87
C GLN A 31 -7.65 -8.34 -9.63
N GLU A 32 -6.83 -9.34 -9.97
CA GLU A 32 -7.02 -10.74 -9.60
C GLU A 32 -6.03 -11.09 -8.50
N PRO A 33 -6.47 -11.58 -7.32
CA PRO A 33 -5.58 -11.90 -6.22
C PRO A 33 -4.48 -12.87 -6.63
N ARG A 34 -3.23 -12.42 -6.49
CA ARG A 34 -2.02 -13.19 -6.81
C ARG A 34 -0.89 -12.73 -5.91
N ARG A 35 0.05 -13.64 -5.64
CA ARG A 35 1.22 -13.34 -4.82
C ARG A 35 1.95 -12.10 -5.36
N VAL A 36 1.99 -11.07 -4.53
CA VAL A 36 2.73 -9.83 -4.77
C VAL A 36 4.19 -10.07 -4.40
N GLU A 37 5.10 -9.77 -5.33
CA GLU A 37 6.56 -9.80 -5.05
C GLU A 37 7.13 -8.38 -4.88
N GLN A 38 6.60 -7.43 -5.65
CA GLN A 38 7.00 -6.03 -5.63
C GLN A 38 5.80 -5.12 -5.93
N PHE A 39 5.76 -3.94 -5.33
CA PHE A 39 4.90 -2.86 -5.77
C PHE A 39 5.65 -1.52 -5.78
N GLU A 40 5.21 -0.62 -6.64
CA GLU A 40 5.58 0.79 -6.64
C GLU A 40 4.28 1.58 -6.77
N LEU A 41 4.07 2.59 -5.93
CA LEU A 41 2.86 3.42 -5.99
C LEU A 41 3.22 4.90 -5.83
N HIS A 42 2.46 5.75 -6.51
CA HIS A 42 2.49 7.20 -6.33
C HIS A 42 1.12 7.82 -6.58
N LEU A 43 0.95 9.06 -6.09
CA LEU A 43 -0.22 9.86 -6.40
C LEU A 43 -0.03 10.47 -7.79
N PRO A 44 -0.91 10.20 -8.78
CA PRO A 44 -0.84 10.80 -10.10
C PRO A 44 -1.06 12.32 -10.07
N ARG A 45 -1.69 12.81 -8.99
CA ARG A 45 -1.83 14.24 -8.71
C ARG A 45 -1.23 14.53 -7.34
N PRO A 46 0.07 14.90 -7.27
CA PRO A 46 0.72 15.23 -6.01
C PRO A 46 -0.01 16.36 -5.28
N VAL A 47 -0.17 16.20 -3.97
CA VAL A 47 -0.66 17.26 -3.08
C VAL A 47 0.55 17.99 -2.53
N ARG A 48 0.62 19.32 -2.71
CA ARG A 48 1.77 20.11 -2.26
C ARG A 48 2.01 19.91 -0.76
N GLY A 49 3.23 19.51 -0.40
CA GLY A 49 3.63 19.29 0.99
C GLY A 49 3.11 17.99 1.60
N LEU A 50 2.53 17.09 0.79
CA LEU A 50 2.14 15.74 1.21
C LEU A 50 3.04 14.73 0.50
N GLU A 51 3.68 13.88 1.27
CA GLU A 51 4.54 12.81 0.79
C GLU A 51 3.94 11.47 1.22
N LEU A 52 3.92 10.50 0.30
CA LEU A 52 3.60 9.12 0.63
C LEU A 52 4.91 8.35 0.81
N GLN A 53 4.98 7.57 1.89
CA GLN A 53 6.03 6.59 2.12
C GLN A 53 5.42 5.21 2.37
N TYR A 54 6.19 4.18 2.06
CA TYR A 54 5.80 2.79 2.33
C TYR A 54 6.98 1.91 2.64
N MET A 55 6.69 0.80 3.28
CA MET A 55 7.63 -0.30 3.49
C MET A 55 6.94 -1.63 3.17
N CYS A 56 7.74 -2.68 3.04
CA CYS A 56 7.28 -4.05 2.85
C CYS A 56 8.08 -4.99 3.77
N HIS A 57 7.42 -6.05 4.25
CA HIS A 57 8.05 -7.17 4.92
C HIS A 57 8.19 -8.31 3.92
N LEU A 58 9.42 -8.76 3.71
CA LEU A 58 9.74 -9.85 2.80
C LEU A 58 10.22 -11.06 3.59
N GLN A 59 9.77 -12.24 3.15
CA GLN A 59 10.25 -13.51 3.66
C GLN A 59 11.80 -13.56 3.60
N ASP A 60 12.41 -14.02 4.69
CA ASP A 60 13.86 -14.23 4.86
C ASP A 60 14.75 -12.97 4.73
N ILE A 61 14.18 -11.80 4.47
CA ILE A 61 14.87 -10.50 4.42
C ILE A 61 14.43 -9.61 5.59
N GLY A 62 13.14 -9.60 5.91
CA GLY A 62 12.57 -8.74 6.94
C GLY A 62 11.97 -7.44 6.38
N ASP A 63 11.93 -6.41 7.23
CA ASP A 63 11.36 -5.11 6.88
C ASP A 63 12.32 -4.31 5.98
N SER A 64 11.80 -3.75 4.89
CA SER A 64 12.49 -2.72 4.13
C SER A 64 12.60 -1.43 4.96
N PRO A 65 13.53 -0.51 4.64
CA PRO A 65 13.39 0.87 5.10
C PRO A 65 12.09 1.48 4.56
N TRP A 66 11.69 2.62 5.13
CA TRP A 66 10.63 3.44 4.55
C TRP A 66 11.10 4.07 3.25
N LEU A 67 10.45 3.72 2.16
CA LEU A 67 10.71 4.20 0.81
C LEU A 67 9.74 5.32 0.46
N ASN A 68 10.19 6.27 -0.35
CA ASN A 68 9.33 7.31 -0.90
C ASN A 68 8.51 6.77 -2.08
N ALA A 69 7.33 7.35 -2.30
CA ALA A 69 6.50 7.06 -3.45
C ALA A 69 7.27 7.11 -4.78
N GLY A 70 6.95 6.17 -5.68
CA GLY A 70 7.68 5.97 -6.93
C GLY A 70 8.97 5.14 -6.79
N THR A 71 9.28 4.63 -5.60
CA THR A 71 10.40 3.68 -5.40
C THR A 71 9.86 2.25 -5.29
N PRO A 72 10.40 1.25 -6.02
CA PRO A 72 9.92 -0.13 -5.88
C PRO A 72 10.15 -0.68 -4.46
N CYS A 73 9.12 -1.27 -3.86
CA CYS A 73 9.20 -2.04 -2.62
C CYS A 73 8.99 -3.52 -2.91
N GLY A 74 9.98 -4.34 -2.59
CA GLY A 74 9.93 -5.77 -2.78
C GLY A 74 11.12 -6.27 -3.58
N THR A 75 11.01 -7.47 -4.11
CA THR A 75 12.01 -8.11 -4.97
C THR A 75 11.30 -8.71 -6.17
N THR A 76 11.91 -8.65 -7.34
CA THR A 76 11.36 -9.27 -8.55
C THR A 76 12.16 -10.52 -8.91
N GLY A 77 11.49 -11.64 -9.14
CA GLY A 77 12.13 -12.86 -9.67
C GLY A 77 13.00 -13.63 -8.67
N GLU A 78 13.00 -13.24 -7.40
CA GLU A 78 13.74 -13.94 -6.33
C GLU A 78 12.89 -15.01 -5.62
N SER A 79 11.66 -15.24 -6.07
CA SER A 79 10.70 -16.18 -5.48
C SER A 79 10.39 -15.94 -3.99
N ARG A 80 10.67 -14.73 -3.47
CA ARG A 80 10.41 -14.34 -2.07
C ARG A 80 9.02 -13.76 -1.88
N ARG A 81 8.27 -14.26 -0.89
CA ARG A 81 6.93 -13.75 -0.58
C ARG A 81 7.02 -12.38 0.08
N MET A 82 6.25 -11.40 -0.41
CA MET A 82 5.87 -10.27 0.43
C MET A 82 4.80 -10.74 1.39
N GLU A 83 4.98 -10.55 2.69
CA GLU A 83 4.03 -11.02 3.73
C GLU A 83 3.20 -9.87 4.30
N ALA A 84 3.78 -8.66 4.34
CA ALA A 84 3.13 -7.46 4.84
C ALA A 84 3.63 -6.19 4.18
N PHE A 85 2.88 -5.10 4.34
CA PHE A 85 3.25 -3.75 3.96
C PHE A 85 2.64 -2.72 4.91
N ALA A 86 3.07 -1.47 4.80
CA ALA A 86 2.51 -0.35 5.54
C ALA A 86 2.71 0.93 4.72
N PHE A 87 1.74 1.85 4.81
CA PHE A 87 1.81 3.17 4.19
C PHE A 87 1.73 4.24 5.27
N ARG A 88 2.51 5.30 5.11
CA ARG A 88 2.42 6.48 5.97
C ARG A 88 2.53 7.76 5.16
N LEU A 89 2.03 8.84 5.73
CA LEU A 89 2.10 10.18 5.15
C LEU A 89 3.18 10.99 5.86
N ALA A 90 3.94 11.77 5.09
CA ALA A 90 4.95 12.71 5.57
C ALA A 90 4.75 14.09 4.95
N GLY A 91 5.55 15.05 5.41
CA GLY A 91 5.48 16.45 4.96
C GLY A 91 4.44 17.30 5.73
N PRO A 92 4.48 18.63 5.55
CA PRO A 92 3.68 19.58 6.31
C PRO A 92 2.16 19.44 6.13
N ALA A 93 1.71 18.85 5.03
CA ALA A 93 0.30 18.60 4.76
C ALA A 93 -0.20 17.25 5.31
N ALA A 94 0.67 16.37 5.82
CA ALA A 94 0.27 15.03 6.30
C ALA A 94 -0.84 15.07 7.36
N ARG A 95 -0.80 16.06 8.25
CA ARG A 95 -1.82 16.28 9.30
C ARG A 95 -3.24 16.50 8.77
N ASP A 96 -3.38 16.88 7.51
CA ASP A 96 -4.67 17.14 6.88
C ASP A 96 -5.25 15.89 6.20
N TYR A 97 -4.53 14.75 6.25
CA TYR A 97 -4.91 13.52 5.58
C TYR A 97 -4.67 12.28 6.45
N THR A 98 -5.28 11.18 6.05
CA THR A 98 -5.05 9.82 6.55
C THR A 98 -4.91 8.91 5.34
N VAL A 99 -3.90 8.04 5.34
CA VAL A 99 -3.81 6.94 4.38
C VAL A 99 -4.40 5.69 5.03
N ARG A 100 -5.40 5.09 4.38
CA ARG A 100 -6.08 3.87 4.81
C ARG A 100 -5.80 2.75 3.82
N TYR A 101 -5.59 1.55 4.29
CA TYR A 101 -5.27 0.43 3.42
C TYR A 101 -5.74 -0.91 3.96
N TRP A 102 -5.97 -1.82 3.04
CA TRP A 102 -6.41 -3.19 3.29
C TRP A 102 -5.48 -4.15 2.60
N CYS A 103 -5.43 -5.38 3.10
CA CYS A 103 -4.66 -6.47 2.52
C CYS A 103 -5.49 -7.75 2.47
N LEU A 104 -5.21 -8.56 1.46
CA LEU A 104 -5.63 -9.95 1.39
C LEU A 104 -4.37 -10.80 1.45
N VAL A 105 -4.31 -11.73 2.39
CA VAL A 105 -3.19 -12.67 2.53
C VAL A 105 -3.65 -14.09 2.18
N GLU A 106 -2.69 -14.93 1.80
CA GLU A 106 -2.91 -16.31 1.41
C GLU A 106 -3.67 -17.10 2.49
N GLY A 107 -4.70 -17.85 2.09
CA GLY A 107 -5.57 -18.61 3.00
C GLY A 107 -6.57 -17.76 3.81
N ALA A 108 -6.62 -16.44 3.64
CA ALA A 108 -7.67 -15.62 4.24
C ALA A 108 -8.93 -15.66 3.36
N GLN A 109 -10.10 -15.78 3.97
CA GLN A 109 -11.38 -15.78 3.26
C GLN A 109 -11.85 -14.38 2.90
N THR A 110 -11.44 -13.38 3.67
CA THR A 110 -11.80 -11.97 3.48
C THR A 110 -10.58 -11.08 3.67
N PRO A 111 -10.55 -9.89 3.04
CA PRO A 111 -9.48 -8.93 3.29
C PRO A 111 -9.56 -8.32 4.69
N SER A 112 -8.40 -8.02 5.30
CA SER A 112 -8.28 -7.33 6.58
C SER A 112 -8.09 -5.82 6.40
N GLY A 113 -8.53 -5.03 7.38
CA GLY A 113 -8.39 -3.58 7.43
C GLY A 113 -9.71 -2.80 7.55
N PRO A 114 -9.68 -1.46 7.41
CA PRO A 114 -8.51 -0.68 7.04
C PRO A 114 -7.55 -0.50 8.21
N TYR A 115 -6.27 -0.67 7.92
CA TYR A 115 -5.14 -0.15 8.67
C TYR A 115 -4.86 1.28 8.23
N ALA A 116 -4.14 2.05 9.03
CA ALA A 116 -3.83 3.43 8.69
C ALA A 116 -2.46 3.90 9.18
N ASP A 117 -1.94 4.92 8.48
CA ASP A 117 -0.85 5.79 8.96
C ASP A 117 0.34 5.06 9.64
N GLY A 118 0.85 4.01 9.01
CA GLY A 118 2.04 3.27 9.43
C GLY A 118 1.77 1.93 10.12
N GLU A 119 0.50 1.59 10.39
CA GLU A 119 0.11 0.27 10.89
C GLU A 119 0.44 -0.85 9.90
N LEU A 120 0.91 -1.99 10.38
CA LEU A 120 1.27 -3.09 9.49
C LEU A 120 0.02 -3.81 8.96
N CYS A 121 -0.09 -3.96 7.64
CA CYS A 121 -1.10 -4.78 6.98
C CYS A 121 -0.47 -6.05 6.41
N GLY A 122 -0.95 -7.20 6.87
CA GLY A 122 -0.46 -8.52 6.47
C GLY A 122 -0.02 -9.30 7.70
N THR A 123 0.92 -10.20 7.52
CA THR A 123 1.48 -11.01 8.61
C THR A 123 3.00 -10.99 8.57
N LYS A 124 3.64 -11.32 9.69
CA LYS A 124 5.10 -11.49 9.77
C LYS A 124 5.40 -12.87 10.32
N GLY A 125 6.19 -13.66 9.58
CA GLY A 125 6.63 -14.97 10.05
C GLY A 125 5.56 -16.06 10.02
N GLU A 126 4.36 -15.78 9.49
CA GLU A 126 3.31 -16.79 9.29
C GLU A 126 3.46 -17.52 7.94
N SER A 127 4.45 -17.15 7.11
CA SER A 127 4.66 -17.72 5.78
C SER A 127 3.48 -17.53 4.81
N ARG A 128 2.65 -16.51 5.00
CA ARG A 128 1.48 -16.23 4.16
C ARG A 128 1.80 -15.12 3.17
N ALA A 129 1.66 -15.38 1.88
CA ALA A 129 1.89 -14.37 0.85
C ALA A 129 0.79 -13.29 0.86
N LEU A 130 1.18 -12.04 0.61
CA LEU A 130 0.27 -10.97 0.24
C LEU A 130 -0.28 -11.26 -1.16
N LEU A 131 -1.60 -11.33 -1.27
CA LEU A 131 -2.32 -11.60 -2.52
C LEU A 131 -2.97 -10.34 -3.13
N GLY A 132 -3.19 -9.32 -2.30
CA GLY A 132 -3.79 -8.09 -2.78
C GLY A 132 -3.73 -6.97 -1.75
N MET A 133 -3.75 -5.74 -2.24
CA MET A 133 -3.80 -4.52 -1.45
C MET A 133 -4.81 -3.54 -2.02
N LYS A 134 -5.36 -2.69 -1.16
CA LYS A 134 -6.13 -1.51 -1.56
C LYS A 134 -5.70 -0.33 -0.70
N VAL A 135 -5.56 0.85 -1.30
CA VAL A 135 -5.09 2.06 -0.61
C VAL A 135 -6.03 3.23 -0.91
N GLU A 136 -6.34 4.03 0.09
CA GLU A 136 -7.18 5.23 -0.01
C GLU A 136 -6.55 6.39 0.76
N LEU A 137 -6.50 7.58 0.15
CA LEU A 137 -6.13 8.83 0.81
C LEU A 137 -7.41 9.58 1.19
N VAL A 138 -7.57 9.87 2.47
CA VAL A 138 -8.75 10.54 3.02
C VAL A 138 -8.35 11.88 3.60
N LYS A 139 -9.04 12.96 3.21
CA LYS A 139 -8.86 14.26 3.85
C LYS A 139 -9.49 14.25 5.25
N ARG A 140 -8.74 14.66 6.27
CA ARG A 140 -9.26 14.80 7.63
C ARG A 140 -10.27 15.95 7.69
N PRO A 141 -11.34 15.83 8.48
CA PRO A 141 -12.22 16.96 8.73
C PRO A 141 -11.41 18.08 9.40
N ALA A 142 -11.68 19.32 8.99
CA ALA A 142 -11.09 20.47 9.67
C ALA A 142 -11.48 20.41 11.15
N PRO A 143 -10.56 20.69 12.09
CA PRO A 143 -10.93 20.84 13.49
C PRO A 143 -12.04 21.91 13.59
N PRO A 144 -13.01 21.75 14.51
CA PRO A 144 -14.05 22.74 14.69
C PRO A 144 -13.41 24.10 14.94
N ARG A 145 -13.86 25.11 14.17
CA ARG A 145 -13.45 26.50 14.43
C ARG A 145 -14.02 26.86 15.80
N ARG A 146 -13.14 27.26 16.73
CA ARG A 146 -13.52 27.87 18.00
C ARG A 146 -14.10 29.26 17.75
#